data_AF-A0A087CJ60-F1
#
_entry.id   AF-A0A087CJ60-F1
#
_cell.length_a   1.000
_cell.length_b   1.000
_cell.length_c   1.000
_cell.angle_alpha   90.00
_cell.angle_beta   90.00
_cell.angle_gamma   90.00
#
_symmetry.space_group_name_H-M   'P 1'
#
loop_
_entity.id
_entity.type
_entity.pdbx_description
1 polymer ?
#
loop_
_entity_poly.entity_id
_entity_poly.type
_entity_poly.pdbx_seq_one_letter_code
_entity_poly.pdbx_strand_id
1 'polypeptide(L)'
;MEGMMLGNLVAALAVAMSRFFSDMEARRHEIEAYLSLGASPFEAAKPSILAAIRLGLIPTIAQLASSGVVLIPGMMAGQIMTGGDPLEAAEYQFVVLAALSAITMLGDALITLLLYQRCFTELGQYISPRAR
;
A
#
# COMPACT_ATOMS: atom_id res chain seq x y z
N MET A 1 -1.78 -19.45 7.86
CA MET A 1 -1.67 -18.07 8.38
C MET A 1 -0.89 -17.17 7.43
N GLU A 2 0.29 -17.62 6.98
CA GLU A 2 1.14 -16.90 6.01
C GLU A 2 0.39 -16.50 4.73
N GLY A 3 -0.47 -17.39 4.18
CA GLY A 3 -1.24 -17.11 2.97
C GLY A 3 -2.23 -15.95 3.06
N MET A 4 -2.88 -15.74 4.22
CA MET A 4 -3.82 -14.63 4.42
C MET A 4 -3.08 -13.30 4.56
N MET A 5 -1.98 -13.28 5.31
CA MET A 5 -1.14 -12.09 5.45
C MET A 5 -0.52 -11.68 4.11
N LEU A 6 0.01 -12.64 3.35
CA LEU A 6 0.53 -12.40 2.01
C LEU A 6 -0.56 -11.92 1.05
N GLY A 7 -1.74 -12.53 1.05
CA GLY A 7 -2.85 -12.12 0.19
C GLY A 7 -3.27 -10.67 0.46
N ASN A 8 -3.44 -10.29 1.72
CA ASN A 8 -3.80 -8.93 2.10
C ASN A 8 -2.71 -7.92 1.75
N LEU A 9 -1.44 -8.27 1.97
CA LEU A 9 -0.31 -7.43 1.60
C LEU A 9 -0.25 -7.21 0.08
N VAL A 10 -0.35 -8.28 -0.72
CA VAL A 10 -0.30 -8.19 -2.18
C VAL A 10 -1.47 -7.37 -2.72
N ALA A 11 -2.67 -7.53 -2.15
CA ALA A 11 -3.83 -6.73 -2.52
C ALA A 11 -3.61 -5.23 -2.24
N ALA A 12 -3.08 -4.89 -1.06
CA ALA A 12 -2.76 -3.50 -0.71
C ALA A 12 -1.70 -2.90 -1.64
N LEU A 13 -0.62 -3.65 -1.90
CA LEU A 13 0.45 -3.24 -2.83
C LEU A 13 -0.07 -3.04 -4.26
N ALA A 14 -0.97 -3.91 -4.73
CA ALA A 14 -1.56 -3.80 -6.06
C ALA A 14 -2.40 -2.52 -6.18
N VAL A 15 -3.16 -2.17 -5.14
CA VAL A 15 -3.94 -0.91 -5.08
C VAL A 15 -3.01 0.30 -5.06
N ALA A 16 -1.99 0.30 -4.20
CA ALA A 16 -1.00 1.37 -4.12
C ALA A 16 -0.31 1.60 -5.47
N MET A 17 0.15 0.53 -6.12
CA MET A 17 0.82 0.57 -7.42
C MET A 17 -0.11 1.08 -8.54
N SER A 18 -1.31 0.51 -8.66
CA SER A 18 -2.27 0.94 -9.68
C SER A 18 -2.60 2.43 -9.53
N ARG A 19 -2.74 2.88 -8.29
CA ARG A 19 -3.04 4.28 -8.00
C ARG A 19 -1.86 5.20 -8.28
N PHE A 20 -0.65 4.80 -7.95
CA PHE A 20 0.57 5.54 -8.27
C PHE A 20 0.67 5.81 -9.77
N PHE A 21 0.53 4.77 -10.60
CA PHE A 21 0.60 4.92 -12.05
C PHE A 21 -0.52 5.79 -12.60
N SER A 22 -1.75 5.57 -12.14
CA SER A 22 -2.90 6.39 -12.56
C SER A 22 -2.73 7.86 -12.20
N ASP A 23 -2.18 8.17 -11.03
CA ASP A 23 -1.94 9.55 -10.58
C ASP A 23 -0.79 10.22 -11.34
N MET A 24 0.32 9.50 -11.58
CA MET A 24 1.44 9.97 -12.39
C MET A 24 1.03 10.24 -13.84
N GLU A 25 0.15 9.41 -14.41
CA GLU A 25 -0.40 9.63 -15.75
C GLU A 25 -1.35 10.84 -15.79
N ALA A 26 -2.26 10.96 -14.82
CA ALA A 26 -3.17 12.10 -14.72
C ALA A 26 -2.45 13.44 -14.52
N ARG A 27 -1.35 13.44 -13.75
CA ARG A 27 -0.56 14.62 -13.42
C ARG A 27 0.65 14.82 -14.33
N ARG A 28 0.72 14.10 -15.46
CA ARG A 28 1.86 14.16 -16.39
C ARG A 28 2.25 15.58 -16.78
N HIS A 29 1.27 16.41 -17.18
CA HIS A 29 1.54 17.80 -17.59
C HIS A 29 2.07 18.66 -16.43
N GLU A 30 1.59 18.43 -15.22
CA GLU A 30 2.05 19.12 -14.02
C GLU A 30 3.49 18.72 -13.67
N ILE A 31 3.80 17.42 -13.77
CA ILE A 31 5.14 16.87 -13.56
C ILE A 31 6.13 17.43 -14.59
N GLU A 32 5.77 17.43 -15.88
CA GLU A 32 6.59 18.01 -16.95
C GLU A 32 6.82 19.52 -16.73
N ALA A 33 5.80 20.25 -16.27
CA ALA A 33 5.93 21.67 -15.94
C ALA A 33 6.92 21.90 -14.78
N TYR A 34 6.81 21.14 -13.67
CA TYR A 34 7.76 21.24 -12.56
C TYR A 34 9.20 20.92 -12.99
N LEU A 35 9.39 19.87 -13.79
CA LEU A 35 10.72 19.53 -14.33
C LEU A 35 11.27 20.64 -15.22
N SER A 36 10.42 21.29 -16.03
CA SER A 36 10.82 22.42 -16.87
C SER A 36 11.24 23.66 -16.08
N LEU A 37 10.70 23.81 -14.86
CA LEU A 37 11.06 24.86 -13.90
C LEU A 37 12.29 24.50 -13.05
N GLY A 38 12.92 23.35 -13.31
CA GLY A 38 14.12 22.89 -12.60
C GLY A 38 13.85 22.13 -11.30
N ALA A 39 12.60 21.73 -11.02
CA ALA A 39 12.30 20.87 -9.87
C ALA A 39 12.95 19.50 -10.04
N SER A 40 13.33 18.87 -8.93
CA SER A 40 13.84 17.51 -8.96
C SER A 40 12.72 16.51 -9.29
N PRO A 41 13.05 15.36 -9.93
CA PRO A 41 12.08 14.27 -10.17
C PRO A 41 11.32 13.84 -8.91
N PHE A 42 11.99 13.85 -7.77
CA PHE A 42 11.38 13.52 -6.48
C PHE A 42 10.33 14.54 -6.07
N GLU A 43 10.59 15.84 -6.21
CA GLU A 43 9.63 16.89 -5.88
C GLU A 43 8.39 16.84 -6.77
N ALA A 44 8.57 16.57 -8.06
CA ALA A 44 7.46 16.44 -9.00
C ALA A 44 6.59 15.20 -8.70
N ALA A 45 7.21 14.07 -8.33
CA ALA A 45 6.53 12.81 -8.04
C ALA A 45 5.97 12.71 -6.61
N LYS A 46 6.48 13.50 -5.66
CA LYS A 46 6.15 13.43 -4.22
C LYS A 46 4.64 13.41 -3.92
N PRO A 47 3.79 14.23 -4.55
CA PRO A 47 2.36 14.20 -4.21
C PRO A 47 1.69 12.91 -4.68
N SER A 48 2.14 12.34 -5.81
CA SER A 48 1.66 11.04 -6.30
C SER A 48 2.12 9.88 -5.43
N ILE A 49 3.35 9.95 -4.92
CA ILE A 49 3.89 9.00 -3.93
C ILE A 49 3.03 8.99 -2.67
N LEU A 50 2.74 10.18 -2.11
CA LEU A 50 1.93 10.30 -0.88
C LEU A 50 0.49 9.84 -1.09
N ALA A 51 -0.10 10.14 -2.24
CA ALA A 51 -1.44 9.69 -2.59
C ALA A 51 -1.53 8.17 -2.69
N ALA A 52 -0.55 7.54 -3.36
CA ALA A 52 -0.48 6.09 -3.50
C ALA A 52 -0.37 5.38 -2.15
N ILE A 53 0.53 5.81 -1.27
CA ILE A 53 0.70 5.23 0.07
C ILE A 53 -0.58 5.38 0.90
N ARG A 54 -1.19 6.58 0.90
CA ARG A 54 -2.43 6.81 1.65
C ARG A 54 -3.56 5.89 1.19
N LEU A 55 -3.69 5.69 -0.13
CA LEU A 55 -4.76 4.89 -0.71
C LEU A 55 -4.50 3.38 -0.56
N GLY A 56 -3.23 2.95 -0.60
CA GLY A 56 -2.82 1.56 -0.31
C GLY A 56 -3.11 1.12 1.12
N LEU A 57 -3.06 2.06 2.08
CA LEU A 57 -3.34 1.80 3.50
C LEU A 57 -4.84 1.72 3.84
N ILE A 58 -5.74 2.24 3.01
CA ILE A 58 -7.18 2.28 3.30
C ILE A 58 -7.76 0.89 3.64
N PRO A 59 -7.51 -0.18 2.85
CA PRO A 59 -8.06 -1.51 3.15
C PRO A 59 -7.58 -2.05 4.49
N THR A 60 -6.32 -1.81 4.84
CA THR A 60 -5.72 -2.23 6.11
C THR A 60 -6.34 -1.52 7.29
N ILE A 61 -6.53 -0.20 7.19
CA ILE A 61 -7.20 0.59 8.23
C ILE A 61 -8.66 0.17 8.38
N ALA A 62 -9.37 -0.08 7.28
CA ALA A 62 -10.76 -0.54 7.31
C ALA A 62 -10.89 -1.91 7.99
N GLN A 63 -9.96 -2.84 7.74
CA GLN A 63 -9.93 -4.13 8.44
C GLN A 63 -9.64 -3.96 9.93
N LEU A 64 -8.69 -3.12 10.31
CA LEU A 64 -8.39 -2.83 11.72
C LEU A 64 -9.59 -2.21 12.45
N ALA A 65 -10.25 -1.22 11.84
CA ALA A 65 -11.37 -0.51 12.44
C ALA A 65 -12.64 -1.37 12.60
N SER A 66 -12.83 -2.37 11.74
CA SER A 66 -14.00 -3.26 11.77
C SER A 66 -13.80 -4.52 12.61
N SER A 67 -12.54 -4.95 12.78
CA SER A 67 -12.19 -6.13 13.57
C SER A 67 -12.49 -5.92 15.05
N GLY A 68 -13.21 -6.87 15.66
CA GLY A 68 -13.53 -6.85 17.09
C GLY A 68 -14.80 -6.08 17.48
N VAL A 69 -15.30 -5.18 16.61
CA VAL A 69 -16.60 -4.50 16.82
C VAL A 69 -17.69 -5.11 15.96
N VAL A 70 -17.40 -5.35 14.67
CA VAL A 70 -18.41 -5.79 13.69
C VAL A 70 -18.12 -7.19 13.17
N LEU A 71 -16.85 -7.56 13.02
CA LEU A 71 -16.45 -8.87 12.50
C LEU A 71 -15.44 -9.55 13.42
N ILE A 72 -15.65 -10.85 13.64
CA ILE A 72 -14.63 -11.74 14.19
C ILE A 72 -13.72 -12.15 13.02
N PRO A 73 -12.42 -11.81 13.06
CA PRO A 73 -11.51 -12.17 11.98
C PRO A 73 -11.47 -13.69 11.77
N GLY A 74 -11.33 -14.13 10.50
CA GLY A 74 -11.54 -15.53 10.13
C GLY A 74 -10.67 -16.56 10.85
N MET A 75 -9.44 -16.19 11.25
CA MET A 75 -8.57 -17.08 12.04
C MET A 75 -9.05 -17.19 13.49
N MET A 76 -9.42 -16.07 14.12
CA MET A 76 -9.99 -16.04 15.46
C MET A 76 -11.28 -16.89 15.52
N ALA A 77 -12.18 -16.73 14.54
CA ALA A 77 -13.38 -17.55 14.44
C ALA A 77 -13.06 -19.05 14.29
N GLY A 78 -12.07 -19.39 13.46
CA GLY A 78 -11.61 -20.77 13.28
C GLY A 78 -11.06 -21.40 14.56
N GLN A 79 -10.22 -20.67 15.29
CA GLN A 79 -9.66 -21.13 16.58
C GLN A 79 -10.75 -21.37 17.62
N ILE A 80 -11.71 -20.44 17.71
CA ILE A 80 -12.87 -20.57 18.61
C ILE A 80 -13.71 -21.81 18.23
N MET A 81 -13.99 -22.03 16.94
CA MET A 81 -14.75 -23.20 16.49
C MET A 81 -14.06 -24.53 16.79
N THR A 82 -12.71 -24.55 16.84
CA THR A 82 -11.94 -25.75 17.21
C THR A 82 -11.79 -25.94 18.72
N GLY A 83 -12.42 -25.09 19.54
CA GLY A 83 -12.39 -25.17 21.01
C GLY A 83 -11.22 -24.45 21.67
N GLY A 84 -10.52 -23.57 20.96
CA GLY A 84 -9.51 -22.69 21.55
C GLY A 84 -10.14 -21.60 22.43
N ASP A 85 -9.37 -21.07 23.38
CA ASP A 85 -9.83 -19.99 24.25
C ASP A 85 -10.09 -18.72 23.40
N PRO A 86 -11.31 -18.16 23.40
CA PRO A 86 -11.64 -16.95 22.67
C PRO A 86 -10.79 -15.74 23.07
N LEU A 87 -10.33 -15.67 24.33
CA LEU A 87 -9.49 -14.57 24.78
C LEU A 87 -8.10 -14.64 24.15
N GLU A 88 -7.50 -15.83 24.17
CA GLU A 88 -6.20 -16.09 23.55
C GLU A 88 -6.26 -15.88 22.03
N ALA A 89 -7.31 -16.38 21.37
CA ALA A 89 -7.53 -16.18 19.93
C ALA A 89 -7.65 -14.70 19.55
N ALA A 90 -8.27 -13.87 20.40
CA ALA A 90 -8.39 -12.43 20.19
C ALA A 90 -7.03 -11.72 20.28
N GLU A 91 -6.26 -11.99 21.34
CA GLU A 91 -4.94 -11.36 21.56
C GLU A 91 -3.98 -11.65 20.40
N TYR A 92 -3.88 -12.92 20.00
CA TYR A 92 -3.07 -13.30 18.85
C TYR A 92 -3.53 -12.59 17.57
N GLN A 93 -4.83 -12.52 17.33
CA GLN A 93 -5.37 -11.90 16.13
C GLN A 93 -5.07 -10.39 16.06
N PHE A 94 -5.10 -9.67 17.18
CA PHE A 94 -4.73 -8.25 17.20
C PHE A 94 -3.24 -8.02 16.92
N VAL A 95 -2.36 -8.86 17.48
CA VAL A 95 -0.91 -8.82 17.18
C VAL A 95 -0.67 -9.01 15.69
N VAL A 96 -1.41 -9.92 15.05
CA VAL A 96 -1.29 -10.22 13.62
C VAL A 96 -1.77 -9.08 12.76
N LEU A 97 -2.88 -8.44 13.10
CA LEU A 97 -3.37 -7.27 12.39
C LEU A 97 -2.39 -6.10 12.50
N ALA A 98 -1.78 -5.90 13.67
CA ALA A 98 -0.74 -4.90 13.86
C ALA A 98 0.51 -5.19 13.02
N ALA A 99 0.97 -6.44 12.99
CA ALA A 99 2.09 -6.88 12.16
C ALA A 99 1.80 -6.69 10.66
N LEU A 100 0.60 -7.08 10.21
CA LEU A 100 0.16 -6.87 8.83
C LEU A 100 0.16 -5.38 8.48
N SER A 101 -0.35 -4.53 9.37
CA SER A 101 -0.35 -3.08 9.15
C SER A 101 1.06 -2.50 9.01
N ALA A 102 2.00 -2.94 9.83
CA ALA A 102 3.38 -2.50 9.74
C ALA A 102 4.04 -2.93 8.41
N ILE A 103 3.84 -4.20 8.02
CA ILE A 103 4.41 -4.74 6.77
C ILE A 103 3.78 -4.07 5.55
N THR A 104 2.46 -3.82 5.54
CA THR A 104 1.81 -3.09 4.45
C THR A 104 2.33 -1.68 4.33
N MET A 105 2.50 -0.95 5.44
CA MET A 105 3.05 0.41 5.41
C MET A 105 4.47 0.45 4.84
N LEU A 106 5.32 -0.48 5.28
CA LEU A 106 6.69 -0.60 4.77
C LEU A 106 6.72 -1.04 3.30
N GLY A 107 5.86 -1.98 2.92
CA GLY A 107 5.72 -2.47 1.55
C GLY A 107 5.26 -1.37 0.60
N ASP A 108 4.22 -0.62 0.96
CA ASP A 108 3.69 0.48 0.16
C ASP A 108 4.73 1.60 0.01
N ALA A 109 5.48 1.92 1.07
CA ALA A 109 6.57 2.88 0.98
C ALA A 109 7.70 2.39 0.04
N LEU A 110 8.12 1.13 0.19
CA LEU A 110 9.21 0.55 -0.59
C LEU A 110 8.83 0.41 -2.07
N ILE A 111 7.64 -0.13 -2.37
CA ILE A 111 7.17 -0.30 -3.75
C ILE A 111 7.07 1.05 -4.43
N THR A 112 6.55 2.08 -3.74
CA THR A 112 6.38 3.41 -4.33
C THR A 112 7.72 4.10 -4.58
N LEU A 113 8.71 3.91 -3.69
CA LEU A 113 10.08 4.41 -3.90
C LEU A 113 10.79 3.69 -5.06
N LEU A 114 10.63 2.37 -5.18
CA LEU A 114 11.20 1.60 -6.28
C LEU A 114 10.55 1.95 -7.62
N LEU A 115 9.24 2.15 -7.65
CA LEU A 115 8.49 2.57 -8.83
C LEU A 115 8.90 3.99 -9.25
N TYR A 116 9.07 4.90 -8.30
CA TYR A 116 9.64 6.23 -8.55
C TYR A 116 10.99 6.13 -9.27
N GLN A 117 11.94 5.36 -8.73
CA GLN A 117 13.26 5.19 -9.37
C GLN A 117 13.18 4.61 -10.78
N ARG A 118 12.12 3.85 -11.09
CA ARG A 118 11.91 3.21 -12.39
C ARG A 118 11.20 4.12 -13.41
N CYS A 119 10.46 5.13 -12.95
CA CYS A 119 9.73 6.05 -13.80
C CYS A 119 10.59 7.18 -14.38
N PHE A 120 11.81 7.40 -13.86
CA PHE A 120 12.72 8.44 -14.31
C PHE A 120 14.00 7.85 -14.87
N THR A 121 14.42 8.31 -16.05
CA THR A 121 15.74 8.01 -16.63
C THR A 121 16.85 8.76 -15.89
N GLU A 122 18.12 8.38 -16.10
CA GLU A 122 19.30 9.11 -15.55
C GLU A 122 19.37 10.60 -15.96
N LEU A 123 18.60 10.98 -16.98
CA LEU A 123 18.44 12.35 -17.47
C LEU A 123 17.23 13.10 -16.85
N GLY A 124 16.52 12.50 -15.89
CA GLY A 124 15.38 13.12 -15.20
C GLY A 124 14.08 13.21 -16.01
N GLN A 125 13.97 12.50 -17.14
CA GLN A 125 12.77 12.49 -17.98
C GLN A 125 11.76 11.44 -17.50
N TYR A 126 10.48 11.82 -17.46
CA TYR A 126 9.38 10.90 -17.16
C TYR A 126 9.16 9.93 -18.33
N ILE A 127 9.34 8.63 -18.09
CA ILE A 127 9.12 7.60 -19.08
C ILE A 127 7.63 7.23 -19.05
N SER A 128 6.85 7.68 -20.04
CA SER A 128 5.46 7.23 -20.15
C SER A 128 5.43 5.72 -20.50
N PRO A 129 4.56 4.90 -19.89
CA PRO A 129 4.42 3.47 -20.20
C PRO A 129 4.06 3.16 -21.66
N ARG A 130 3.69 4.16 -22.45
CA ARG A 130 3.30 4.04 -23.86
C ARG A 130 4.47 3.92 -24.85
N ALA A 131 5.71 4.01 -24.37
CA ALA A 131 6.92 3.88 -25.20
C ALA A 131 7.56 2.48 -25.17
N ARG A 132 6.82 1.46 -24.70
CA ARG A 132 7.18 0.04 -24.84
C ARG A 132 6.05 -0.74 -25.50
#